data_AF-G0NV65-F1
#
_entry.id   AF-G0NV65-F1
#
_cell.length_a   1.000
_cell.length_b   1.000
_cell.length_c   1.000
_cell.angle_alpha   90.00
_cell.angle_beta   90.00
_cell.angle_gamma   90.00
#
_symmetry.space_group_name_H-M   'P 1'
#
loop_
_entity.id
_entity.type
_entity.pdbx_description
1 polymer ?
#
loop_
_entity_poly.entity_id
_entity_poly.type
_entity_poly.pdbx_seq_one_letter_code
_entity_poly.pdbx_strand_id
1 'polypeptide(L)'
;METGLSASTLDRIKEGCKFKDESYYYQWKRYIDLIAQVHSIVLTQKDMYVLRCWRGTKFGPPNKALEVESNLFRVTQNYFKQYIAPPDARIGRAVEIMGKECLVEIVVYDEHIASLDGIKSGDFVALKNVHGNVNVSLPHSHTLSMHRGDGGGRNRGISIIPHDFRGELNVNLFRENINWHLGRVTDHEGFKEFVTDEQFLPRENQVAGEDYADEEIEEILREQNEEEIGRNNVIEPTPSMRPPEPTLAAEEVVTDTVISTLKRESAQIDDVEDAGAGPSNRDETPQELEGPSKRSRWEV
;
A
#
# COMPACT_ATOMS: atom_id res chain seq x y z
N MET A 1 -9.11 31.57 5.50
CA MET A 1 -10.13 30.84 6.29
C MET A 1 -9.38 29.98 7.29
N GLU A 2 -9.69 30.11 8.57
CA GLU A 2 -9.19 29.16 9.56
C GLU A 2 -9.99 27.86 9.41
N THR A 3 -9.31 26.78 9.07
CA THR A 3 -9.92 25.44 9.07
C THR A 3 -10.01 24.98 10.52
N GLY A 4 -11.19 24.58 10.99
CA GLY A 4 -11.42 24.05 12.36
C GLY A 4 -10.77 22.68 12.64
N LEU A 5 -9.66 22.38 11.98
CA LEU A 5 -8.86 21.16 12.09
C LEU A 5 -7.68 21.41 13.01
N SER A 6 -7.21 20.38 13.71
CA SER A 6 -5.93 20.45 14.40
C SER A 6 -4.78 20.68 13.43
N ALA A 7 -3.69 21.30 13.91
CA ALA A 7 -2.47 21.44 13.14
C ALA A 7 -1.93 20.08 12.65
N SER A 8 -2.06 19.02 13.46
CA SER A 8 -1.72 17.65 13.08
C SER A 8 -2.56 17.11 11.92
N THR A 9 -3.88 17.33 11.93
CA THR A 9 -4.76 16.89 10.82
C THR A 9 -4.46 17.66 9.54
N LEU A 10 -4.23 18.98 9.62
CA LEU A 10 -3.86 19.78 8.45
C LEU A 10 -2.50 19.36 7.85
N ASP A 11 -1.53 19.00 8.70
CA ASP A 11 -0.24 18.41 8.29
C ASP A 11 -0.41 17.03 7.61
N ARG A 12 -1.23 16.12 8.16
CA ARG A 12 -1.53 14.82 7.52
C ARG A 12 -2.15 15.01 6.13
N ILE A 13 -3.08 15.96 5.98
CA ILE A 13 -3.68 16.29 4.67
C ILE A 13 -2.62 16.82 3.70
N LYS A 14 -1.76 17.74 4.15
CA LYS A 14 -0.73 18.37 3.30
C LYS A 14 0.33 17.41 2.78
N GLU A 15 0.79 16.47 3.60
CA GLU A 15 1.72 15.45 3.11
C GLU A 15 1.01 14.39 2.27
N GLY A 16 -0.19 13.94 2.67
CA GLY A 16 -0.98 12.99 1.89
C GLY A 16 -1.40 13.49 0.50
N CYS A 17 -1.50 14.81 0.32
CA CYS A 17 -1.70 15.48 -0.98
C CYS A 17 -0.50 15.39 -1.94
N LYS A 18 0.67 14.93 -1.47
CA LYS A 18 1.89 14.75 -2.28
C LYS A 18 2.03 13.32 -2.82
N PHE A 19 1.16 12.40 -2.42
CA PHE A 19 1.15 11.02 -2.89
C PHE A 19 0.97 10.95 -4.41
N LYS A 20 1.70 10.03 -5.04
CA LYS A 20 1.77 9.86 -6.50
C LYS A 20 1.55 8.42 -6.89
N ASP A 21 0.33 8.14 -7.34
CA ASP A 21 -0.15 6.79 -7.66
C ASP A 21 0.80 6.06 -8.61
N GLU A 22 1.22 6.73 -9.69
CA GLU A 22 2.08 6.18 -10.75
C GLU A 22 3.47 5.77 -10.26
N SER A 23 3.91 6.31 -9.12
CA SER A 23 5.24 6.05 -8.55
C SER A 23 5.24 5.02 -7.42
N TYR A 24 4.06 4.61 -6.94
CA TYR A 24 3.90 3.93 -5.65
C TYR A 24 4.76 2.67 -5.48
N TYR A 25 4.78 1.79 -6.47
CA TYR A 25 5.53 0.53 -6.40
C TYR A 25 7.06 0.66 -6.55
N TYR A 26 7.58 1.87 -6.79
CA TYR A 26 9.01 2.17 -6.54
C TYR A 26 9.29 2.57 -5.09
N GLN A 27 8.26 2.91 -4.31
CA GLN A 27 8.35 3.45 -2.96
C GLN A 27 7.78 2.53 -1.88
N TRP A 28 7.19 1.39 -2.25
CA TRP A 28 6.47 0.47 -1.35
C TRP A 28 7.18 0.20 -0.01
N LYS A 29 8.48 -0.11 -0.03
CA LYS A 29 9.29 -0.47 1.16
C LYS A 29 9.66 0.75 2.03
N ARG A 30 8.73 1.68 2.25
CA ARG A 30 8.95 2.96 2.95
C ARG A 30 7.74 3.33 3.80
N TYR A 31 7.91 4.41 4.55
CA TYR A 31 6.81 5.15 5.14
C TYR A 31 6.09 5.98 4.08
N ILE A 32 4.77 5.92 4.09
CA ILE A 32 3.88 6.49 3.08
C ILE A 32 2.87 7.43 3.74
N ASP A 33 2.73 8.63 3.17
CA ASP A 33 1.68 9.59 3.48
C ASP A 33 0.73 9.65 2.27
N LEU A 34 -0.58 9.51 2.48
CA LEU A 34 -1.58 9.54 1.42
C LEU A 34 -2.94 10.09 1.90
N ILE A 35 -3.68 10.73 0.99
CA ILE A 35 -5.14 10.87 1.12
C ILE A 35 -5.84 9.72 0.37
N ALA A 36 -6.97 9.24 0.87
CA ALA A 36 -7.77 8.22 0.19
C ALA A 36 -9.26 8.37 0.50
N GLN A 37 -10.13 7.68 -0.24
CA GLN A 37 -11.52 7.46 0.17
C GLN A 37 -11.64 6.08 0.81
N VAL A 38 -12.39 5.96 1.91
CA VAL A 38 -12.62 4.69 2.60
C VAL A 38 -13.52 3.79 1.75
N HIS A 39 -13.05 2.58 1.48
CA HIS A 39 -13.86 1.51 0.90
C HIS A 39 -14.64 0.79 2.01
N SER A 40 -13.96 0.25 3.02
CA SER A 40 -14.58 -0.49 4.13
C SER A 40 -13.62 -0.63 5.31
N ILE A 41 -14.14 -0.95 6.49
CA ILE A 41 -13.33 -1.37 7.65
C ILE A 41 -13.74 -2.79 8.01
N VAL A 42 -12.77 -3.71 8.06
CA VAL A 42 -12.97 -5.15 8.29
C VAL A 42 -12.26 -5.56 9.58
N LEU A 43 -12.90 -6.43 10.36
CA LEU A 43 -12.24 -7.26 11.36
C LEU A 43 -11.96 -8.63 10.72
N THR A 44 -10.75 -9.15 10.86
CA THR A 44 -10.38 -10.47 10.31
C THR A 44 -10.66 -11.61 11.28
N GLN A 45 -10.56 -12.85 10.79
CA GLN A 45 -10.71 -14.06 11.63
C GLN A 45 -9.61 -14.20 12.69
N LYS A 46 -8.45 -13.57 12.47
CA LYS A 46 -7.35 -13.39 13.45
C LYS A 46 -7.39 -12.01 14.11
N ASP A 47 -8.60 -11.47 14.32
CA ASP A 47 -8.92 -10.21 15.04
C ASP A 47 -8.12 -8.94 14.67
N MET A 48 -7.51 -8.91 13.48
CA MET A 48 -6.86 -7.72 12.94
C MET A 48 -7.90 -6.73 12.41
N TYR A 49 -7.71 -5.45 12.71
CA TYR A 49 -8.48 -4.36 12.10
C TYR A 49 -7.81 -3.94 10.78
N VAL A 50 -8.53 -4.04 9.66
CA VAL A 50 -8.05 -3.63 8.34
C VAL A 50 -8.87 -2.46 7.81
N LEU A 51 -8.22 -1.29 7.72
CA LEU A 51 -8.75 -0.14 6.99
C LEU A 51 -8.48 -0.35 5.49
N ARG A 52 -9.55 -0.44 4.71
CA ARG A 52 -9.49 -0.65 3.26
C ARG A 52 -9.95 0.64 2.59
N CYS A 53 -9.08 1.23 1.79
CA CYS A 53 -9.29 2.52 1.12
C CYS A 53 -9.03 2.38 -0.38
N TRP A 54 -9.59 3.26 -1.20
CA TRP A 54 -9.33 3.31 -2.63
C TRP A 54 -9.03 4.75 -3.08
N ARG A 55 -8.44 4.89 -4.28
CA ARG A 55 -8.07 6.20 -4.86
C ARG A 55 -8.60 6.47 -6.27
N GLY A 56 -9.38 5.55 -6.85
CA GLY A 56 -9.90 5.72 -8.21
C GLY A 56 -8.81 5.73 -9.29
N THR A 57 -7.65 5.16 -8.99
CA THR A 57 -6.47 5.02 -9.85
C THR A 57 -5.81 3.67 -9.56
N LYS A 58 -5.20 3.01 -10.56
CA LYS A 58 -4.34 1.86 -10.29
C LYS A 58 -2.96 2.35 -9.86
N PHE A 59 -2.35 1.67 -8.89
CA PHE A 59 -1.07 2.11 -8.36
C PHE A 59 0.15 1.56 -9.12
N GLY A 60 1.24 2.33 -9.04
CA GLY A 60 2.54 2.04 -9.62
C GLY A 60 2.55 1.97 -11.15
N PRO A 61 3.73 1.66 -11.72
CA PRO A 61 3.85 1.44 -13.16
C PRO A 61 3.58 -0.05 -13.49
N PRO A 62 3.10 -0.38 -14.71
CA PRO A 62 2.74 -1.75 -15.06
C PRO A 62 3.87 -2.79 -14.90
N ASN A 63 5.13 -2.38 -15.06
CA ASN A 63 6.31 -3.24 -14.92
C ASN A 63 6.70 -3.55 -13.45
N LYS A 64 6.01 -2.97 -12.47
CA LYS A 64 6.13 -3.32 -11.03
C LYS A 64 4.82 -3.71 -10.37
N ALA A 65 3.67 -3.33 -10.94
CA ALA A 65 2.36 -3.71 -10.41
C ALA A 65 2.23 -5.23 -10.20
N LEU A 66 2.52 -6.05 -11.23
CA LEU A 66 2.37 -7.51 -11.12
C LEU A 66 3.23 -8.13 -10.00
N GLU A 67 4.46 -7.64 -9.80
CA GLU A 67 5.39 -8.11 -8.77
C GLU A 67 4.92 -7.74 -7.35
N VAL A 68 4.40 -6.52 -7.15
CA VAL A 68 3.97 -6.07 -5.83
C VAL A 68 2.59 -6.60 -5.47
N GLU A 69 1.63 -6.59 -6.41
CA GLU A 69 0.25 -7.04 -6.23
C GLU A 69 0.15 -8.54 -5.95
N SER A 70 0.89 -9.38 -6.69
CA SER A 70 0.93 -10.84 -6.43
C SER A 70 1.56 -11.21 -5.08
N ASN A 71 2.19 -10.25 -4.42
CA ASN A 71 2.76 -10.40 -3.09
C ASN A 71 2.09 -9.48 -2.06
N LEU A 72 0.97 -8.83 -2.37
CA LEU A 72 0.27 -7.95 -1.44
C LEU A 72 -0.78 -8.71 -0.63
N PHE A 73 -0.71 -8.61 0.70
CA PHE A 73 -1.82 -9.01 1.56
C PHE A 73 -3.11 -8.32 1.12
N ARG A 74 -4.13 -9.14 0.86
CA ARG A 74 -5.50 -8.71 0.53
C ARG A 74 -6.48 -9.48 1.42
N VAL A 75 -7.48 -8.80 1.94
CA VAL A 75 -8.62 -9.44 2.61
C VAL A 75 -9.37 -10.28 1.58
N THR A 76 -9.49 -11.57 1.87
CA THR A 76 -10.27 -12.56 1.13
C THR A 76 -11.42 -13.08 2.01
N GLN A 77 -12.32 -13.87 1.44
CA GLN A 77 -13.39 -14.55 2.18
C GLN A 77 -12.85 -15.39 3.36
N ASN A 78 -11.67 -15.98 3.23
CA ASN A 78 -11.04 -16.79 4.27
C ASN A 78 -10.54 -15.94 5.45
N TYR A 79 -10.20 -14.66 5.22
CA TYR A 79 -9.76 -13.75 6.29
C TYR A 79 -10.89 -12.92 6.88
N PHE A 80 -12.00 -12.75 6.18
CA PHE A 80 -13.11 -11.93 6.63
C PHE A 80 -13.86 -12.58 7.81
N LYS A 81 -14.03 -11.83 8.91
CA LYS A 81 -14.87 -12.20 10.07
C LYS A 81 -16.14 -11.34 10.09
N GLN A 82 -15.98 -10.00 10.06
CA GLN A 82 -17.10 -9.06 9.96
C GLN A 82 -16.67 -7.70 9.42
N TYR A 83 -17.64 -6.90 8.95
CA TYR A 83 -17.44 -5.48 8.73
C TYR A 83 -17.60 -4.70 10.04
N ILE A 84 -16.66 -3.79 10.32
CA ILE A 84 -16.85 -2.69 11.27
C ILE A 84 -17.54 -1.52 10.55
N ALA A 85 -17.15 -1.25 9.30
CA ALA A 85 -17.85 -0.36 8.37
C ALA A 85 -18.00 -1.07 7.01
N PRO A 86 -19.21 -1.48 6.59
CA PRO A 86 -19.41 -2.15 5.31
C PRO A 86 -19.18 -1.19 4.14
N PRO A 87 -18.82 -1.71 2.95
CA PRO A 87 -18.66 -0.88 1.77
C PRO A 87 -20.00 -0.32 1.30
N ASP A 88 -19.98 0.95 0.88
CA ASP A 88 -20.99 1.49 -0.02
C ASP A 88 -20.99 0.66 -1.30
N ALA A 89 -22.18 0.27 -1.74
CA ALA A 89 -22.36 -0.67 -2.85
C ALA A 89 -21.76 -0.14 -4.17
N ARG A 90 -21.78 1.19 -4.39
CA ARG A 90 -21.24 1.84 -5.59
C ARG A 90 -19.72 1.93 -5.55
N ILE A 91 -19.14 2.18 -4.37
CA ILE A 91 -17.69 2.13 -4.16
C ILE A 91 -17.17 0.70 -4.36
N GLY A 92 -17.85 -0.30 -3.79
CA GLY A 92 -17.49 -1.71 -3.98
C GLY A 92 -17.56 -2.17 -5.43
N ARG A 93 -18.65 -1.85 -6.13
CA ARG A 93 -18.80 -2.13 -7.57
C ARG A 93 -17.79 -1.35 -8.43
N ALA A 94 -17.38 -0.15 -8.04
CA ALA A 94 -16.31 0.59 -8.72
C ALA A 94 -14.96 -0.15 -8.61
N VAL A 95 -14.61 -0.64 -7.43
CA VAL A 95 -13.40 -1.44 -7.21
C VAL A 95 -13.45 -2.77 -7.97
N GLU A 96 -14.61 -3.44 -8.02
CA GLU A 96 -14.79 -4.68 -8.79
C GLU A 96 -14.55 -4.46 -10.29
N ILE A 97 -15.11 -3.39 -10.87
CA ILE A 97 -14.94 -3.02 -12.29
C ILE A 97 -13.51 -2.58 -12.60
N MET A 98 -12.85 -1.88 -11.66
CA MET A 98 -11.49 -1.37 -11.87
C MET A 98 -10.41 -2.41 -11.56
N GLY A 99 -10.68 -3.40 -10.71
CA GLY A 99 -9.71 -4.35 -10.17
C GLY A 99 -9.12 -3.89 -8.83
N LYS A 100 -8.67 -4.85 -8.00
CA LYS A 100 -8.17 -4.60 -6.64
C LYS A 100 -6.90 -3.73 -6.61
N GLU A 101 -6.23 -3.49 -7.74
CA GLU A 101 -5.03 -2.63 -7.81
C GLU A 101 -5.32 -1.13 -7.59
N CYS A 102 -6.57 -0.74 -7.36
CA CYS A 102 -6.95 0.59 -6.87
C CYS A 102 -7.28 0.64 -5.37
N LEU A 103 -7.26 -0.50 -4.66
CA LEU A 103 -7.36 -0.60 -3.21
C LEU A 103 -5.99 -0.52 -2.53
N VAL A 104 -5.95 0.15 -1.39
CA VAL A 104 -4.90 0.14 -0.37
C VAL A 104 -5.52 -0.50 0.88
N GLU A 105 -4.91 -1.57 1.40
CA GLU A 105 -5.41 -2.27 2.59
C GLU A 105 -4.35 -2.21 3.68
N ILE A 106 -4.72 -1.64 4.84
CA ILE A 106 -3.79 -1.26 5.91
C ILE A 106 -4.25 -1.92 7.20
N VAL A 107 -3.38 -2.72 7.81
CA VAL A 107 -3.62 -3.27 9.15
C VAL A 107 -3.36 -2.18 10.19
N VAL A 108 -4.30 -2.00 11.11
CA VAL A 108 -4.30 -0.91 12.10
C VAL A 108 -4.19 -1.50 13.51
N TYR A 109 -3.25 -0.99 14.28
CA TYR A 109 -2.91 -1.50 15.61
C TYR A 109 -3.12 -0.42 16.69
N ASP A 110 -3.15 -0.86 17.94
CA ASP A 110 -3.03 -0.02 19.14
C ASP A 110 -4.03 1.16 19.18
N GLU A 111 -3.59 2.34 19.62
CA GLU A 111 -4.43 3.56 19.68
C GLU A 111 -4.96 4.03 18.31
N HIS A 112 -4.39 3.56 17.20
CA HIS A 112 -4.90 3.90 15.87
C HIS A 112 -6.20 3.15 15.55
N ILE A 113 -6.50 2.04 16.22
CA ILE A 113 -7.82 1.37 16.13
C ILE A 113 -8.93 2.30 16.63
N ALA A 114 -8.68 3.06 17.70
CA ALA A 114 -9.64 4.06 18.19
C ALA A 114 -9.86 5.22 17.18
N SER A 115 -8.93 5.43 16.25
CA SER A 115 -9.08 6.40 15.15
C SER A 115 -9.97 5.89 14.00
N LEU A 116 -10.45 4.64 14.08
CA LEU A 116 -11.42 4.05 13.14
C LEU A 116 -12.88 4.28 13.56
N ASP A 117 -13.14 4.70 14.81
CA ASP A 117 -14.50 4.96 15.27
C ASP A 117 -15.16 6.09 14.48
N GLY A 118 -16.46 5.96 14.22
CA GLY A 118 -17.26 6.88 13.42
C GLY A 118 -16.95 6.90 11.91
N ILE A 119 -15.82 6.36 11.43
CA ILE A 119 -15.44 6.32 10.01
C ILE A 119 -16.36 5.38 9.21
N LYS A 120 -16.79 5.83 8.03
CA LYS A 120 -17.71 5.09 7.14
C LYS A 120 -17.13 4.95 5.73
N SER A 121 -17.67 4.02 4.96
CA SER A 121 -17.43 3.97 3.52
C SER A 121 -17.84 5.29 2.86
N GLY A 122 -17.04 5.77 1.92
CA GLY A 122 -17.23 7.06 1.27
C GLY A 122 -16.58 8.26 1.97
N ASP A 123 -16.18 8.14 3.25
CA ASP A 123 -15.41 9.19 3.91
C ASP A 123 -14.03 9.37 3.26
N PHE A 124 -13.53 10.61 3.29
CA PHE A 124 -12.17 10.92 2.86
C PHE A 124 -11.26 10.94 4.08
N VAL A 125 -10.13 10.24 4.01
CA VAL A 125 -9.15 10.16 5.11
C VAL A 125 -7.77 10.62 4.65
N ALA A 126 -7.05 11.28 5.57
CA ALA A 126 -5.61 11.53 5.47
C ALA A 126 -4.89 10.52 6.39
N LEU A 127 -3.89 9.85 5.81
CA LEU A 127 -3.11 8.79 6.42
C LEU A 127 -1.65 9.24 6.38
N LYS A 128 -0.97 9.21 7.53
CA LYS A 128 0.43 9.64 7.66
C LYS A 128 1.28 8.55 8.29
N ASN A 129 2.49 8.39 7.75
CA ASN A 129 3.52 7.48 8.21
C ASN A 129 3.04 6.00 8.25
N VAL A 130 2.27 5.59 7.24
CA VAL A 130 1.87 4.19 6.99
C VAL A 130 3.12 3.39 6.62
N HIS A 131 3.37 2.26 7.27
CA HIS A 131 4.60 1.49 7.08
C HIS A 131 4.40 0.33 6.09
N GLY A 132 5.13 0.34 4.97
CA GLY A 132 5.18 -0.78 4.02
C GLY A 132 6.29 -1.78 4.35
N ASN A 133 5.91 -2.97 4.84
CA ASN A 133 6.81 -4.07 5.17
C ASN A 133 6.88 -5.09 4.01
N VAL A 134 7.94 -5.92 3.98
CA VAL A 134 8.19 -6.98 2.99
C VAL A 134 8.92 -8.18 3.61
N ASN A 135 8.20 -9.26 3.91
CA ASN A 135 8.80 -10.50 4.41
C ASN A 135 9.14 -11.50 3.28
N VAL A 136 10.34 -11.37 2.70
CA VAL A 136 10.79 -12.18 1.55
C VAL A 136 10.76 -13.70 1.73
N SER A 137 10.50 -14.21 2.94
CA SER A 137 10.41 -15.63 3.25
C SER A 137 9.06 -16.26 2.90
N LEU A 138 8.02 -15.46 2.58
CA LEU A 138 6.62 -15.90 2.51
C LEU A 138 5.87 -15.34 1.26
N PRO A 139 4.80 -16.01 0.78
CA PRO A 139 3.87 -15.43 -0.18
C PRO A 139 3.07 -14.28 0.45
N HIS A 140 2.47 -13.42 -0.38
CA HIS A 140 1.64 -12.28 0.04
C HIS A 140 2.27 -11.39 1.15
N SER A 141 3.60 -11.33 1.13
CA SER A 141 4.46 -10.78 2.18
C SER A 141 4.66 -9.26 2.18
N HIS A 142 4.03 -8.56 1.25
CA HIS A 142 3.93 -7.11 1.25
C HIS A 142 2.71 -6.70 2.09
N THR A 143 2.94 -5.98 3.18
CA THR A 143 1.88 -5.51 4.08
C THR A 143 2.00 -4.01 4.34
N LEU A 144 0.86 -3.35 4.60
CA LEU A 144 0.82 -1.96 5.08
C LEU A 144 0.31 -1.95 6.51
N SER A 145 0.98 -1.20 7.37
CA SER A 145 0.74 -1.21 8.81
C SER A 145 0.71 0.19 9.42
N MET A 146 -0.27 0.40 10.31
CA MET A 146 -0.37 1.55 11.19
C MET A 146 -0.07 1.11 12.63
N HIS A 147 1.20 0.76 12.88
CA HIS A 147 1.72 0.39 14.20
C HIS A 147 1.59 1.54 15.23
N ARG A 148 1.69 1.19 16.52
CA ARG A 148 1.80 2.08 17.69
C ARG A 148 2.58 3.39 17.50
N GLY A 149 2.15 4.39 18.28
CA GLY A 149 2.81 5.66 18.48
C GLY A 149 2.63 6.65 17.33
N ASP A 150 3.18 7.85 17.50
CA ASP A 150 3.22 8.90 16.48
C ASP A 150 4.29 8.66 15.39
N GLY A 151 4.96 7.51 15.43
CA GLY A 151 6.06 7.17 14.52
C GLY A 151 7.38 7.88 14.82
N GLY A 152 7.59 8.37 16.04
CA GLY A 152 8.82 9.03 16.48
C GLY A 152 8.83 10.52 16.16
N GLY A 153 7.81 11.25 16.59
CA GLY A 153 7.61 12.67 16.29
C GLY A 153 7.05 12.94 14.88
N ARG A 154 6.64 11.90 14.15
CA ARG A 154 6.30 11.98 12.70
C ARG A 154 4.80 12.12 12.41
N ASN A 155 3.98 12.35 13.44
CA ASN A 155 2.53 12.52 13.31
C ASN A 155 1.83 11.35 12.59
N ARG A 156 2.30 10.11 12.82
CA ARG A 156 1.63 8.87 12.37
C ARG A 156 0.14 8.91 12.74
N GLY A 157 -0.71 8.38 11.86
CA GLY A 157 -2.09 8.05 12.20
C GLY A 157 -3.09 8.43 11.11
N ILE A 158 -4.35 8.43 11.52
CA ILE A 158 -5.53 8.57 10.65
C ILE A 158 -6.25 9.88 11.01
N SER A 159 -6.80 10.58 10.03
CA SER A 159 -7.70 11.73 10.24
C SER A 159 -8.76 11.80 9.14
N ILE A 160 -10.04 11.99 9.50
CA ILE A 160 -11.10 12.30 8.53
C ILE A 160 -10.84 13.70 7.93
N ILE A 161 -11.03 13.84 6.62
CA ILE A 161 -10.98 15.10 5.88
C ILE A 161 -12.41 15.62 5.71
N PRO A 162 -12.82 16.71 6.39
CA PRO A 162 -14.20 17.20 6.35
C PRO A 162 -14.73 17.41 4.92
N HIS A 163 -15.99 17.04 4.67
CA HIS A 163 -16.60 17.10 3.34
C HIS A 163 -16.62 18.53 2.76
N ASP A 164 -16.70 19.54 3.62
CA ASP A 164 -16.65 20.97 3.32
C ASP A 164 -15.22 21.54 3.26
N PHE A 165 -14.18 20.79 3.62
CA PHE A 165 -12.78 21.23 3.52
C PHE A 165 -12.42 21.60 2.08
N ARG A 166 -11.90 22.83 1.88
CA ARG A 166 -11.41 23.34 0.58
C ARG A 166 -9.96 23.85 0.64
N GLY A 167 -9.23 23.53 1.72
CA GLY A 167 -7.92 24.14 2.02
C GLY A 167 -6.78 23.76 1.07
N GLU A 168 -6.88 22.61 0.39
CA GLU A 168 -5.85 22.09 -0.53
C GLU A 168 -6.48 21.73 -1.88
N LEU A 169 -5.88 22.21 -2.99
CA LEU A 169 -6.37 21.96 -4.34
C LEU A 169 -6.40 20.46 -4.68
N ASN A 170 -5.36 19.72 -4.29
CA ASN A 170 -5.22 18.30 -4.58
C ASN A 170 -6.34 17.45 -3.92
N VAL A 171 -6.90 17.87 -2.77
CA VAL A 171 -8.07 17.19 -2.17
C VAL A 171 -9.31 17.36 -3.05
N ASN A 172 -9.51 18.53 -3.64
CA ASN A 172 -10.66 18.79 -4.51
C ASN A 172 -10.52 18.01 -5.83
N LEU A 173 -9.35 18.05 -6.47
CA LEU A 173 -9.06 17.25 -7.68
C LEU A 173 -9.19 15.74 -7.43
N PHE A 174 -8.75 15.26 -6.27
CA PHE A 174 -8.92 13.87 -5.86
C PHE A 174 -10.40 13.48 -5.71
N ARG A 175 -11.20 14.34 -5.06
CA ARG A 175 -12.66 14.17 -4.94
C ARG A 175 -13.36 14.19 -6.29
N GLU A 176 -12.95 15.07 -7.21
CA GLU A 176 -13.48 15.14 -8.57
C GLU A 176 -13.18 13.86 -9.38
N ASN A 177 -11.96 13.30 -9.26
CA ASN A 177 -11.62 12.01 -9.88
C ASN A 177 -12.48 10.87 -9.31
N ILE A 178 -12.56 10.74 -7.99
CA ILE A 178 -13.40 9.75 -7.30
C ILE A 178 -14.87 9.85 -7.76
N ASN A 179 -15.43 11.07 -7.80
CA ASN A 179 -16.80 11.31 -8.23
C ASN A 179 -17.02 10.98 -9.73
N TRP A 180 -16.02 11.20 -10.60
CA TRP A 180 -16.09 10.80 -12.00
C TRP A 180 -16.11 9.27 -12.16
N HIS A 181 -15.26 8.55 -11.41
CA HIS A 181 -15.23 7.08 -11.41
C HIS A 181 -16.55 6.50 -10.89
N LEU A 182 -17.03 6.96 -9.72
CA LEU A 182 -18.33 6.53 -9.17
C LEU A 182 -19.49 6.91 -10.11
N GLY A 183 -19.42 8.08 -10.75
CA GLY A 183 -20.41 8.57 -11.72
C GLY A 183 -20.69 7.61 -12.88
N ARG A 184 -19.73 6.73 -13.21
CA ARG A 184 -19.84 5.71 -14.27
C ARG A 184 -20.42 4.38 -13.81
N VAL A 185 -20.55 4.16 -12.50
CA VAL A 185 -21.13 2.95 -11.90
C VAL A 185 -22.63 3.14 -11.70
N THR A 186 -23.42 2.27 -12.33
CA THR A 186 -24.91 2.31 -12.33
C THR A 186 -25.55 0.97 -11.96
N ASP A 187 -24.76 -0.10 -11.87
CA ASP A 187 -25.19 -1.50 -11.68
C ASP A 187 -24.74 -2.06 -10.33
N HIS A 188 -24.85 -1.24 -9.28
CA HIS A 188 -24.34 -1.52 -7.94
C HIS A 188 -25.37 -2.11 -6.97
N GLU A 189 -26.65 -2.21 -7.34
CA GLU A 189 -27.68 -2.74 -6.44
C GLU A 189 -27.43 -4.21 -6.09
N GLY A 190 -27.48 -4.54 -4.80
CA GLY A 190 -27.22 -5.90 -4.31
C GLY A 190 -25.74 -6.30 -4.19
N PHE A 191 -24.79 -5.38 -4.42
CA PHE A 191 -23.36 -5.66 -4.25
C PHE A 191 -23.03 -6.26 -2.86
N LYS A 192 -22.23 -7.34 -2.86
CA LYS A 192 -21.64 -7.98 -1.68
C LYS A 192 -20.25 -8.50 -2.03
N GLU A 193 -19.20 -7.98 -1.41
CA GLU A 193 -17.83 -8.50 -1.62
C GLU A 193 -17.56 -9.79 -0.84
N PHE A 194 -18.08 -9.87 0.39
CA PHE A 194 -17.90 -11.01 1.29
C PHE A 194 -19.26 -11.54 1.76
N VAL A 195 -19.33 -12.86 1.88
CA VAL A 195 -20.47 -13.61 2.40
C VAL A 195 -20.37 -13.66 3.93
N THR A 196 -21.48 -13.37 4.60
CA THR A 196 -21.65 -13.30 6.06
C THR A 196 -22.47 -14.50 6.57
N ASP A 197 -22.23 -15.67 6.01
CA ASP A 197 -22.96 -16.89 6.39
C ASP A 197 -22.46 -17.39 7.77
N GLU A 198 -23.40 -17.65 8.67
CA GLU A 198 -23.15 -18.09 10.06
C GLU A 198 -22.35 -19.42 10.15
N GLN A 199 -22.22 -20.15 9.04
CA GLN A 199 -21.41 -21.36 8.91
C GLN A 199 -19.89 -21.08 8.94
N PHE A 200 -19.47 -19.82 8.80
CA PHE A 200 -18.08 -19.35 8.94
C PHE A 200 -17.83 -18.63 10.28
N LEU A 201 -18.71 -18.77 11.27
CA LEU A 201 -18.42 -18.30 12.63
C LEU A 201 -17.15 -18.98 13.17
N PRO A 202 -16.25 -18.24 13.85
CA PRO A 202 -14.96 -18.75 14.27
C PRO A 202 -15.09 -19.86 15.31
N ARG A 203 -14.11 -20.77 15.34
CA ARG A 203 -13.93 -21.66 16.49
C ARG A 203 -13.59 -20.80 17.71
N GLU A 204 -14.44 -20.80 18.71
CA GLU A 204 -14.19 -20.09 19.97
C GLU A 204 -12.92 -20.65 20.65
N ASN A 205 -11.81 -19.91 20.61
CA ASN A 205 -10.78 -19.77 21.64
C ASN A 205 -9.53 -19.05 21.11
N GLN A 206 -9.46 -17.73 21.30
CA GLN A 206 -8.20 -17.01 21.51
C GLN A 206 -8.48 -15.73 22.31
N VAL A 207 -7.53 -15.32 23.15
CA VAL A 207 -7.72 -14.27 24.16
C VAL A 207 -7.26 -12.93 23.59
N ALA A 208 -8.09 -11.90 23.71
CA ALA A 208 -7.76 -10.58 23.21
C ALA A 208 -6.72 -9.86 24.10
N GLY A 209 -5.62 -9.43 23.50
CA GLY A 209 -4.74 -8.40 24.04
C GLY A 209 -3.41 -8.85 24.65
N GLU A 210 -2.49 -9.31 23.80
CA GLU A 210 -1.04 -9.18 24.02
C GLU A 210 -0.42 -8.40 22.84
N ASP A 211 0.77 -7.79 23.01
CA ASP A 211 1.39 -6.94 21.98
C ASP A 211 1.82 -7.79 20.75
N TYR A 212 1.00 -7.81 19.68
CA TYR A 212 1.25 -8.58 18.46
C TYR A 212 2.53 -8.14 17.74
N ALA A 213 3.58 -8.95 17.84
CA ALA A 213 4.81 -8.80 17.06
C ALA A 213 4.58 -9.12 15.58
N ASP A 214 5.49 -8.66 14.70
CA ASP A 214 5.48 -9.02 13.26
C ASP A 214 5.48 -10.55 13.01
N GLU A 215 5.91 -11.34 14.00
CA GLU A 215 5.88 -12.81 14.02
C GLU A 215 4.47 -13.40 13.79
N GLU A 216 3.41 -12.75 14.28
CA GLU A 216 2.05 -13.29 14.09
C GLU A 216 1.61 -13.14 12.62
N ILE A 217 1.99 -12.04 11.96
CA ILE A 217 1.81 -11.85 10.51
C ILE A 217 2.55 -12.96 9.74
N GLU A 218 3.72 -13.40 10.20
CA GLU A 218 4.40 -14.54 9.59
C GLU A 218 3.57 -15.82 9.65
N GLU A 219 2.85 -16.08 10.75
CA GLU A 219 1.96 -17.24 10.85
C GLU A 219 0.77 -17.11 9.89
N ILE A 220 0.16 -15.92 9.77
CA ILE A 220 -0.92 -15.65 8.79
C ILE A 220 -0.47 -15.99 7.36
N LEU A 221 0.77 -15.65 7.00
CA LEU A 221 1.31 -15.84 5.66
C LEU A 221 1.89 -17.26 5.44
N ARG A 222 2.25 -17.99 6.51
CA ARG A 222 2.62 -19.41 6.44
C ARG A 222 1.41 -20.28 6.11
N GLU A 223 0.30 -20.12 6.83
CA GLU A 223 -0.93 -20.91 6.68
C GLU A 223 -1.48 -20.95 5.23
N GLN A 224 -1.31 -19.85 4.47
CA GLN A 224 -1.75 -19.77 3.08
C GLN A 224 -1.12 -20.84 2.17
N ASN A 225 0.13 -21.23 2.45
CA ASN A 225 0.84 -22.26 1.66
C ASN A 225 0.22 -23.64 1.82
N GLU A 226 -0.30 -23.96 3.02
CA GLU A 226 -0.71 -25.32 3.35
C GLU A 226 -2.12 -25.65 2.82
N GLU A 227 -3.03 -24.66 2.77
CA GLU A 227 -4.37 -24.86 2.20
C GLU A 227 -4.38 -24.90 0.66
N GLU A 228 -3.58 -24.07 -0.05
CA GLU A 228 -3.68 -23.93 -1.50
C GLU A 228 -3.16 -25.18 -2.25
N ILE A 229 -2.14 -25.86 -1.69
CA ILE A 229 -1.67 -27.17 -2.17
C ILE A 229 -2.79 -28.23 -2.07
N GLY A 230 -3.72 -28.08 -1.11
CA GLY A 230 -4.78 -29.05 -0.83
C GLY A 230 -6.02 -29.01 -1.72
N ARG A 231 -6.21 -27.97 -2.55
CA ARG A 231 -7.48 -27.76 -3.29
C ARG A 231 -7.41 -27.83 -4.82
N ASN A 232 -6.27 -28.23 -5.39
CA ASN A 232 -6.15 -28.49 -6.84
C ASN A 232 -6.83 -29.81 -7.27
N ASN A 233 -8.17 -29.82 -7.32
CA ASN A 233 -8.95 -30.88 -7.95
C ASN A 233 -10.14 -30.34 -8.75
N VAL A 234 -10.00 -30.39 -10.08
CA VAL A 234 -11.06 -30.40 -11.10
C VAL A 234 -12.06 -29.22 -11.09
N ILE A 235 -11.69 -28.16 -11.82
CA ILE A 235 -12.66 -27.46 -12.68
C ILE A 235 -12.29 -27.83 -14.12
N GLU A 236 -13.23 -28.43 -14.87
CA GLU A 236 -12.98 -28.76 -16.28
C GLU A 236 -12.95 -27.50 -17.15
N PRO A 237 -11.96 -27.33 -18.05
CA PRO A 237 -11.89 -26.16 -18.93
C PRO A 237 -12.99 -26.24 -20.00
N THR A 238 -13.94 -25.30 -19.96
CA THR A 238 -15.00 -25.20 -20.97
C THR A 238 -14.45 -24.95 -22.38
N PRO A 239 -14.90 -25.67 -23.42
CA PRO A 239 -14.24 -25.69 -24.73
C PRO A 239 -14.59 -24.48 -25.61
N SER A 240 -13.83 -23.40 -25.47
CA SER A 240 -13.69 -22.36 -26.50
C SER A 240 -12.27 -21.76 -26.45
N MET A 241 -11.86 -21.08 -27.53
CA MET A 241 -10.53 -20.44 -27.66
C MET A 241 -9.32 -21.41 -27.65
N ARG A 242 -9.41 -22.57 -28.32
CA ARG A 242 -8.19 -23.25 -28.82
C ARG A 242 -7.73 -22.53 -30.11
N PRO A 243 -6.49 -22.01 -30.20
CA PRO A 243 -5.96 -21.50 -31.47
C PRO A 243 -5.83 -22.63 -32.50
N PRO A 244 -6.08 -22.39 -33.80
CA PRO A 244 -5.78 -23.37 -34.84
C PRO A 244 -4.28 -23.58 -34.97
N GLU A 245 -3.84 -24.83 -35.10
CA GLU A 245 -2.44 -25.17 -35.36
C GLU A 245 -2.04 -24.75 -36.79
N PRO A 246 -0.80 -24.26 -37.01
CA PRO A 246 -0.37 -23.82 -38.33
C PRO A 246 -0.05 -25.00 -39.25
N THR A 247 -0.96 -25.32 -40.18
CA THR A 247 -0.73 -26.33 -41.21
C THR A 247 0.42 -25.91 -42.13
N LEU A 248 1.52 -26.69 -42.13
CA LEU A 248 2.61 -26.51 -43.09
C LEU A 248 2.17 -26.98 -44.48
N ALA A 249 1.97 -26.03 -45.38
CA ALA A 249 1.94 -26.24 -46.83
C ALA A 249 2.74 -25.10 -47.48
N ALA A 250 3.64 -25.43 -48.40
CA ALA A 250 4.52 -24.47 -49.04
C ALA A 250 4.01 -24.10 -50.44
N GLU A 251 4.02 -22.82 -50.78
CA GLU A 251 4.18 -22.35 -52.16
C GLU A 251 4.80 -20.95 -52.15
N GLU A 252 5.64 -20.65 -53.15
CA GLU A 252 6.43 -19.41 -53.22
C GLU A 252 5.66 -18.29 -53.94
N VAL A 253 5.68 -17.07 -53.40
CA VAL A 253 5.66 -15.84 -54.21
C VAL A 253 6.64 -14.83 -53.61
N VAL A 254 7.55 -14.32 -54.44
CA VAL A 254 8.59 -13.35 -54.07
C VAL A 254 8.14 -11.92 -54.35
N THR A 255 8.36 -11.01 -53.40
CA THR A 255 8.68 -9.59 -53.66
C THR A 255 9.63 -9.03 -52.59
N ASP A 256 10.56 -8.17 -53.02
CA ASP A 256 11.65 -7.64 -52.19
C ASP A 256 11.25 -6.47 -51.28
N THR A 257 11.97 -6.28 -50.16
CA THR A 257 12.94 -5.15 -50.00
C THR A 257 13.37 -4.95 -48.53
N VAL A 258 14.64 -5.31 -48.24
CA VAL A 258 15.56 -4.74 -47.22
C VAL A 258 15.02 -4.37 -45.83
N ILE A 259 15.51 -5.09 -44.80
CA ILE A 259 15.78 -4.54 -43.46
C ILE A 259 17.29 -4.60 -43.21
N SER A 260 17.88 -3.50 -42.73
CA SER A 260 19.32 -3.41 -42.46
C SER A 260 19.68 -4.01 -41.09
N THR A 261 20.70 -4.87 -41.07
CA THR A 261 21.26 -5.42 -39.83
C THR A 261 22.35 -4.50 -39.27
N LEU A 262 22.28 -4.20 -37.98
CA LEU A 262 23.43 -3.69 -37.22
C LEU A 262 23.79 -4.70 -36.11
N LYS A 263 25.00 -5.24 -36.21
CA LYS A 263 25.61 -6.07 -35.16
C LYS A 263 25.75 -5.27 -33.87
N ARG A 264 25.69 -5.96 -32.73
CA ARG A 264 26.20 -5.47 -31.45
C ARG A 264 27.30 -6.42 -30.98
N GLU A 265 28.55 -6.09 -31.29
CA GLU A 265 29.70 -6.88 -30.87
C GLU A 265 30.08 -6.57 -29.41
N SER A 266 30.68 -7.56 -28.75
CA SER A 266 30.95 -7.59 -27.31
C SER A 266 32.43 -7.37 -27.00
N ALA A 267 32.73 -6.60 -25.96
CA ALA A 267 34.08 -6.53 -25.38
C ALA A 267 34.03 -6.34 -23.85
N GLN A 268 34.70 -7.24 -23.14
CA GLN A 268 35.43 -6.96 -21.89
C GLN A 268 36.83 -6.43 -22.32
N ILE A 269 37.76 -5.93 -21.50
CA ILE A 269 37.96 -5.82 -20.04
C ILE A 269 38.52 -4.37 -19.78
N ASP A 270 39.10 -3.89 -18.66
CA ASP A 270 40.08 -4.39 -17.68
C ASP A 270 40.00 -3.56 -16.37
N ASP A 271 40.59 -4.07 -15.28
CA ASP A 271 40.77 -3.37 -13.99
C ASP A 271 42.05 -2.52 -13.92
N VAL A 272 42.00 -1.38 -13.19
CA VAL A 272 43.19 -0.70 -12.63
C VAL A 272 42.86 -0.08 -11.27
N GLU A 273 43.59 -0.45 -10.22
CA GLU A 273 43.63 0.28 -8.95
C GLU A 273 44.65 1.43 -9.02
N ASP A 274 44.39 2.55 -8.34
CA ASP A 274 45.46 3.36 -7.73
C ASP A 274 44.94 4.14 -6.52
N ALA A 275 45.85 4.56 -5.62
CA ALA A 275 45.52 5.18 -4.35
C ALA A 275 46.44 6.36 -4.00
N GLY A 276 45.84 7.41 -3.41
CA GLY A 276 46.52 8.23 -2.39
C GLY A 276 46.64 9.73 -2.64
N ALA A 277 47.21 10.37 -1.61
CA ALA A 277 47.79 11.72 -1.58
C ALA A 277 46.99 12.90 -2.20
N GLY A 278 46.30 13.65 -1.33
CA GLY A 278 46.20 15.11 -1.52
C GLY A 278 47.42 15.83 -0.90
N PRO A 279 47.64 17.12 -1.21
CA PRO A 279 48.52 17.98 -0.42
C PRO A 279 47.73 19.06 0.36
N SER A 280 48.33 19.54 1.46
CA SER A 280 47.81 20.60 2.33
C SER A 280 48.13 22.01 1.84
N ASN A 281 47.43 23.02 2.37
CA ASN A 281 48.01 24.18 3.09
C ASN A 281 46.86 25.02 3.71
N ARG A 282 46.82 25.17 5.05
CA ARG A 282 47.38 26.29 5.86
C ARG A 282 46.56 27.58 5.71
N ASP A 283 45.78 27.93 6.73
CA ASP A 283 46.10 28.87 7.84
C ASP A 283 45.44 30.24 7.52
N GLU A 284 45.02 31.10 8.45
CA GLU A 284 45.50 31.38 9.81
C GLU A 284 44.37 31.45 10.86
N THR A 285 44.71 31.26 12.13
CA THR A 285 43.93 31.71 13.30
C THR A 285 44.67 32.83 14.03
N PRO A 286 43.97 33.62 14.86
CA PRO A 286 44.57 33.97 16.16
C PRO A 286 43.90 33.33 17.38
N GLN A 287 44.73 32.70 18.20
CA GLN A 287 44.67 32.55 19.67
C GLN A 287 44.65 33.95 20.36
N GLU A 288 44.41 34.21 21.65
CA GLU A 288 44.03 33.49 22.89
C GLU A 288 43.56 34.56 23.94
N LEU A 289 43.30 34.45 25.25
CA LEU A 289 43.35 33.51 26.41
C LEU A 289 42.29 34.10 27.43
N GLU A 290 41.89 33.61 28.62
CA GLU A 290 42.16 32.47 29.53
C GLU A 290 40.84 32.14 30.30
N GLY A 291 40.81 31.10 31.14
CA GLY A 291 39.81 30.90 32.20
C GLY A 291 40.28 31.46 33.56
N PRO A 292 40.08 30.74 34.70
CA PRO A 292 38.95 29.87 35.04
C PRO A 292 38.45 30.09 36.50
N SER A 293 37.16 29.83 36.82
CA SER A 293 36.74 29.77 38.25
C SER A 293 35.47 28.95 38.59
N LYS A 294 35.72 27.82 39.28
CA LYS A 294 35.00 27.26 40.45
C LYS A 294 33.53 26.80 40.40
N ARG A 295 33.36 25.59 40.94
CA ARG A 295 32.13 24.86 41.29
C ARG A 295 31.24 25.54 42.35
N SER A 296 29.93 25.32 42.22
CA SER A 296 29.00 24.94 43.32
C SER A 296 27.79 24.24 42.69
N ARG A 297 27.53 22.94 42.94
CA ARG A 297 26.95 22.32 44.15
C ARG A 297 25.42 22.49 44.23
N TRP A 298 24.72 21.39 43.97
CA TRP A 298 23.37 21.09 44.46
C TRP A 298 23.42 19.69 45.08
N GLU A 299 22.76 19.51 46.23
CA GLU A 299 22.61 18.25 46.94
C GLU A 299 21.18 18.21 47.51
N VAL A 300 20.51 17.05 47.34
CA VAL A 300 19.24 16.63 47.96
C VAL A 300 18.08 17.61 47.84
#